data_AF-A0A1B8RXG5-F1
#
_entry.id   AF-A0A1B8RXG5-F1
#
_cell.length_a   1.000
_cell.length_b   1.000
_cell.length_c   1.000
_cell.angle_alpha   90.00
_cell.angle_beta   90.00
_cell.angle_gamma   90.00
#
_symmetry.space_group_name_H-M   'P 1'
#
loop_
_entity.id
_entity.type
_entity.pdbx_description
1 polymer ?
#
loop_
_entity_poly.entity_id
_entity_poly.type
_entity_poly.pdbx_seq_one_letter_code
_entity_poly.pdbx_strand_id
1 'polypeptide(L)'
;MTEEKGKFPTVDAPTFASVMGQAVWLMSMSKDHRELPIKTVEDLLSPAILLKQFRLYSQGMQPLAFVIWASVSDEVKARLESGNKKLELADWRSGTNIVVVDCISPLHPAGTFIEKFMASAQDARANA
;
A
#
# COMPACT_ATOMS: atom_id res chain seq x y z
N MET A 1 -12.86 6.37 -38.90
CA MET A 1 -11.68 6.01 -38.10
C MET A 1 -11.83 6.72 -36.76
N THR A 2 -12.53 6.10 -35.83
CA THR A 2 -12.79 6.65 -34.50
C THR A 2 -11.61 6.31 -33.61
N GLU A 3 -10.83 7.32 -33.23
CA GLU A 3 -9.82 7.22 -32.19
C GLU A 3 -10.52 6.89 -30.86
N GLU A 4 -10.48 5.63 -30.44
CA GLU A 4 -10.58 5.32 -29.00
C GLU A 4 -9.31 5.85 -28.34
N LYS A 5 -9.33 7.14 -27.93
CA LYS A 5 -8.35 7.65 -26.97
C LYS A 5 -8.53 6.84 -25.69
N GLY A 6 -7.56 5.97 -25.44
CA GLY A 6 -7.50 5.09 -24.27
C GLY A 6 -7.92 5.84 -23.02
N LYS A 7 -8.99 5.36 -22.40
CA LYS A 7 -9.57 5.91 -21.18
C LYS A 7 -8.51 5.73 -20.09
N PHE A 8 -7.70 6.77 -19.83
CA PHE A 8 -6.83 6.77 -18.66
C PHE A 8 -7.72 6.47 -17.45
N PRO A 9 -7.30 5.56 -16.54
CA PRO A 9 -8.05 5.35 -15.31
C PRO A 9 -8.27 6.73 -14.69
N THR A 10 -9.53 7.08 -14.43
CA THR A 10 -9.89 8.37 -13.84
C THR A 10 -9.42 8.35 -12.40
N VAL A 11 -8.13 8.64 -12.21
CA VAL A 11 -7.54 8.87 -10.90
C VAL A 11 -8.10 10.19 -10.42
N ASP A 12 -8.76 10.17 -9.26
CA ASP A 12 -9.10 11.38 -8.55
C ASP A 12 -7.78 12.01 -8.03
N ALA A 13 -7.18 12.85 -8.87
CA ALA A 13 -5.86 13.41 -8.64
C ALA A 13 -5.75 14.15 -7.29
N PRO A 14 -6.75 14.95 -6.85
CA PRO A 14 -6.78 15.51 -5.50
C PRO A 14 -6.69 14.46 -4.39
N THR A 15 -7.49 13.39 -4.45
CA THR A 15 -7.45 12.33 -3.44
C THR A 15 -6.12 11.59 -3.47
N PHE A 16 -5.62 11.25 -4.66
CA PHE A 16 -4.32 10.61 -4.81
C PHE A 16 -3.19 11.44 -4.19
N ALA A 17 -3.14 12.74 -4.52
CA ALA A 17 -2.14 13.66 -3.98
C ALA A 17 -2.24 13.80 -2.46
N SER A 18 -3.47 13.87 -1.92
CA SER A 18 -3.70 13.93 -0.47
C SER A 18 -3.22 12.68 0.27
N VAL A 19 -3.51 11.49 -0.26
CA VAL A 19 -3.05 10.21 0.33
C VAL A 19 -1.53 10.09 0.24
N MET A 20 -0.96 10.39 -0.93
CA MET A 20 0.48 10.36 -1.14
C MET A 20 1.20 11.35 -0.21
N GLY A 21 0.68 12.57 -0.07
CA GLY A 21 1.25 13.57 0.84
C GLY A 21 1.26 13.11 2.29
N GLN A 22 0.19 12.46 2.76
CA GLN A 22 0.13 11.91 4.12
C GLN A 22 1.13 10.76 4.33
N ALA A 23 1.26 9.86 3.35
CA ALA A 23 2.24 8.78 3.40
C ALA A 23 3.68 9.32 3.40
N VAL A 24 4.00 10.25 2.49
CA VAL A 24 5.33 10.88 2.42
C VAL A 24 5.67 11.68 3.67
N TRP A 25 4.69 12.34 4.29
CA TRP A 25 4.88 13.01 5.57
C TRP A 25 5.29 12.02 6.66
N LEU A 26 4.61 10.88 6.77
CA LEU A 26 5.02 9.80 7.68
C LEU A 26 6.41 9.24 7.35
N MET A 27 6.74 9.09 6.07
CA MET A 27 8.06 8.63 5.61
C MET A 27 9.17 9.60 6.01
N SER A 28 8.93 10.92 5.93
CA SER A 28 9.90 11.95 6.31
C SER A 28 10.34 11.86 7.77
N MET A 29 9.47 11.32 8.64
CA MET A 29 9.76 11.11 10.06
C MET A 29 10.34 9.72 10.35
N SER A 30 10.24 8.78 9.41
CA SER A 30 10.73 7.41 9.58
C SER A 30 12.19 7.29 9.13
N LYS A 31 13.06 6.78 10.01
CA LYS A 31 14.48 6.58 9.69
C LYS A 31 14.69 5.64 8.50
N ASP A 32 13.80 4.66 8.33
CA ASP A 32 13.90 3.64 7.29
C ASP A 32 13.46 4.16 5.91
N HIS A 33 12.71 5.26 5.86
CA HIS A 33 12.05 5.73 4.64
C HIS A 33 12.48 7.13 4.19
N ARG A 34 12.94 8.00 5.10
CA ARG A 34 13.16 9.42 4.82
C ARG A 34 14.21 9.73 3.73
N GLU A 35 15.13 8.80 3.50
CA GLU A 35 16.21 8.94 2.50
C GLU A 35 15.89 8.19 1.18
N LEU A 36 14.69 7.62 1.05
CA LEU A 36 14.33 6.89 -0.15
C LEU A 36 14.24 7.85 -1.35
N PRO A 37 14.83 7.49 -2.51
CA PRO A 37 14.66 8.26 -3.72
C PRO A 37 13.17 8.39 -4.08
N ILE A 38 12.77 9.55 -4.61
CA ILE A 38 11.39 9.81 -5.03
C ILE A 38 10.85 8.67 -5.92
N LYS A 39 11.68 8.14 -6.82
CA LYS A 39 11.31 6.99 -7.66
C LYS A 39 10.92 5.76 -6.84
N THR A 40 11.68 5.42 -5.80
CA THR A 40 11.37 4.28 -4.93
C THR A 40 10.07 4.51 -4.15
N VAL A 41 9.85 5.75 -3.70
CA VAL A 41 8.60 6.15 -3.04
C VAL A 41 7.42 6.02 -4.01
N GLU A 42 7.57 6.49 -5.25
CA GLU A 42 6.55 6.36 -6.29
C GLU A 42 6.24 4.90 -6.61
N ASP A 43 7.27 4.08 -6.85
CA ASP A 43 7.14 2.66 -7.18
C ASP A 43 6.42 1.88 -6.05
N LEU A 44 6.54 2.32 -4.79
CA LEU A 44 5.87 1.74 -3.64
C LEU A 44 4.42 2.26 -3.46
N LEU A 45 4.25 3.58 -3.43
CA LEU A 45 2.99 4.23 -3.04
C LEU A 45 1.98 4.28 -4.19
N SER A 46 2.42 4.53 -5.42
CA SER A 46 1.52 4.66 -6.57
C SER A 46 0.64 3.43 -6.79
N PRO A 47 1.18 2.18 -6.89
CA PRO A 47 0.32 1.00 -7.05
C PRO A 47 -0.63 0.80 -5.86
N ALA A 48 -0.16 1.05 -4.63
CA ALA A 48 -0.97 0.95 -3.43
C ALA A 48 -2.18 1.90 -3.46
N ILE A 49 -1.96 3.16 -3.81
CA ILE A 49 -3.01 4.19 -3.82
C ILE A 49 -3.97 3.97 -4.99
N LEU A 50 -3.45 3.70 -6.20
CA LEU A 50 -4.26 3.43 -7.40
C LEU A 50 -5.19 2.23 -7.19
N LEU A 51 -4.68 1.18 -6.55
CA LEU A 51 -5.44 -0.04 -6.27
C LEU A 51 -6.17 0.02 -4.93
N LYS A 52 -6.16 1.16 -4.22
CA LYS A 52 -6.77 1.31 -2.89
C LYS A 52 -6.36 0.19 -1.91
N GLN A 53 -5.12 -0.28 -2.01
CA GLN A 53 -4.54 -1.31 -1.14
C GLN A 53 -3.62 -0.70 -0.10
N PHE A 54 -4.16 0.29 0.61
CA PHE A 54 -3.51 0.94 1.72
C PHE A 54 -4.54 1.21 2.82
N ARG A 55 -4.04 1.30 4.06
CA ARG A 55 -4.84 1.72 5.20
C ARG A 55 -4.06 2.77 5.97
N LEU A 56 -4.69 3.92 6.10
CA LEU A 56 -4.21 4.99 6.95
C LEU A 56 -4.86 4.88 8.33
N TYR A 57 -4.03 4.75 9.36
CA TYR A 57 -4.46 4.86 10.75
C TYR A 57 -4.23 6.28 11.23
N SER A 58 -5.27 6.93 11.74
CA SER A 58 -5.20 8.29 12.27
C SER A 58 -5.81 8.38 13.66
N GLN A 59 -5.35 9.38 14.42
CA GLN A 59 -5.99 9.84 15.64
C GLN A 59 -6.42 11.30 15.42
N GLY A 60 -7.72 11.51 15.23
CA GLY A 60 -8.24 12.79 14.76
C GLY A 60 -7.65 13.14 13.39
N MET A 61 -7.00 14.30 13.29
CA MET A 61 -6.36 14.78 12.06
C MET A 61 -4.91 14.32 11.89
N GLN A 62 -4.33 13.63 12.88
CA GLN A 62 -2.94 13.21 12.84
C GLN A 62 -2.82 11.78 12.30
N PRO A 63 -2.15 11.57 11.15
CA PRO A 63 -1.85 10.22 10.70
C PRO A 63 -0.76 9.59 11.58
N LEU A 64 -0.96 8.33 11.96
CA LEU A 64 -0.10 7.57 12.85
C LEU A 64 0.68 6.49 12.11
N ALA A 65 0.03 5.79 11.18
CA ALA A 65 0.65 4.76 10.38
C ALA A 65 -0.02 4.59 9.02
N PHE A 66 0.76 4.16 8.04
CA PHE A 66 0.32 3.85 6.69
C PHE A 66 0.72 2.41 6.36
N VAL A 67 -0.26 1.51 6.33
CA VAL A 67 -0.06 0.10 6.00
C VAL A 67 -0.38 -0.12 4.53
N ILE A 68 0.52 -0.78 3.82
CA ILE A 68 0.40 -1.10 2.40
C ILE A 68 0.31 -2.62 2.26
N TRP A 69 -0.63 -3.10 1.44
CA TRP A 69 -0.76 -4.54 1.21
C TRP A 69 -0.97 -4.89 -0.26
N ALA A 70 -0.72 -6.15 -0.57
CA ALA A 70 -1.06 -6.80 -1.82
C ALA A 70 -1.96 -8.00 -1.55
N SER A 71 -2.95 -8.24 -2.41
CA SER A 71 -3.74 -9.47 -2.44
C SER A 71 -3.23 -10.34 -3.60
N VAL A 72 -2.40 -11.32 -3.27
CA VAL A 72 -1.57 -12.04 -4.24
C VAL A 72 -2.00 -13.50 -4.43
N SER A 73 -1.65 -14.12 -5.55
CA SER A 73 -1.80 -15.57 -5.76
C SER A 73 -0.82 -16.37 -4.89
N ASP A 74 -1.03 -17.70 -4.80
CA ASP A 74 -0.11 -18.59 -4.10
C ASP A 74 1.30 -18.57 -4.71
N GLU A 75 1.39 -18.50 -6.04
CA GLU A 75 2.66 -18.41 -6.77
C GLU A 75 3.44 -17.15 -6.40
N VAL A 76 2.77 -15.99 -6.42
CA VAL A 76 3.40 -14.71 -6.06
C VAL A 76 3.79 -14.73 -4.58
N LYS A 77 2.94 -15.26 -3.69
CA LYS A 77 3.27 -15.39 -2.27
C LYS A 77 4.54 -16.22 -2.06
N ALA A 78 4.64 -17.40 -2.68
CA ALA A 78 5.81 -18.26 -2.58
C ALA A 78 7.09 -17.55 -3.09
N ARG A 79 6.97 -16.77 -4.17
CA ARG A 79 8.06 -15.96 -4.72
C ARG A 79 8.53 -14.84 -3.76
N LEU A 80 7.59 -14.19 -3.06
CA LEU A 80 7.92 -13.19 -2.05
C LEU A 80 8.64 -13.82 -0.85
N GLU A 81 8.17 -14.98 -0.40
CA GLU A 81 8.76 -15.75 0.70
C GLU A 81 10.16 -16.29 0.36
N SER A 82 10.42 -16.57 -0.92
CA SER A 82 11.76 -16.99 -1.39
C SER A 82 12.78 -15.83 -1.47
N GLY A 83 12.39 -14.61 -1.09
CA GLY A 83 13.28 -13.45 -1.01
C GLY A 83 13.21 -12.48 -2.20
N ASN A 84 12.47 -12.79 -3.26
CA ASN A 84 12.23 -11.84 -4.34
C ASN A 84 11.04 -10.92 -3.99
N LYS A 85 11.36 -9.79 -3.35
CA LYS A 85 10.37 -8.83 -2.84
C LYS A 85 9.76 -7.90 -3.90
N LYS A 86 10.05 -8.11 -5.20
CA LYS A 86 9.51 -7.27 -6.26
C LYS A 86 8.07 -7.67 -6.57
N LEU A 87 7.18 -6.68 -6.52
CA LEU A 87 5.79 -6.78 -6.96
C LEU A 87 5.60 -5.93 -8.21
N GLU A 88 5.17 -6.53 -9.30
CA GLU A 88 4.67 -5.81 -10.46
C GLU A 88 3.20 -5.46 -10.29
N LEU A 89 2.68 -4.46 -11.00
CA LEU A 89 1.31 -3.98 -10.81
C LEU A 89 0.25 -5.09 -10.93
N ALA A 90 0.47 -6.08 -11.80
CA ALA A 90 -0.41 -7.24 -11.95
C ALA A 90 -0.42 -8.15 -10.72
N ASP A 91 0.67 -8.20 -9.96
CA ASP A 91 0.79 -9.06 -8.78
C ASP A 91 -0.10 -8.56 -7.63
N TRP A 92 -0.32 -7.24 -7.53
CA TRP A 92 -1.00 -6.60 -6.38
C TRP A 92 -2.42 -7.11 -6.15
N ARG A 93 -3.09 -7.58 -7.21
CA ARG A 93 -4.46 -8.14 -7.19
C ARG A 93 -4.52 -9.53 -7.84
N SER A 94 -3.44 -10.30 -7.76
CA SER A 94 -3.35 -11.60 -8.41
C SER A 94 -4.08 -12.73 -7.66
N GLY A 95 -4.53 -12.51 -6.42
CA GLY A 95 -5.24 -13.56 -5.69
C GLY A 95 -5.73 -13.16 -4.29
N THR A 96 -5.92 -14.16 -3.43
CA THR A 96 -6.55 -14.02 -2.13
C THR A 96 -5.57 -14.09 -0.96
N ASN A 97 -4.25 -14.11 -1.14
CA ASN A 97 -3.32 -14.02 -0.02
C ASN A 97 -3.02 -12.55 0.31
N ILE A 98 -3.35 -12.09 1.52
CA ILE A 98 -2.90 -10.75 1.95
C ILE A 98 -1.45 -10.83 2.37
N VAL A 99 -0.61 -10.02 1.73
CA VAL A 99 0.77 -9.80 2.12
C VAL A 99 0.95 -8.32 2.40
N VAL A 100 1.45 -8.00 3.59
CA VAL A 100 1.85 -6.63 3.93
C VAL A 100 3.15 -6.33 3.20
N VAL A 101 3.12 -5.32 2.35
CA VAL A 101 4.28 -4.87 1.56
C VAL A 101 5.16 -3.97 2.42
N ASP A 102 4.54 -3.04 3.12
CA ASP A 102 5.22 -2.10 3.99
C ASP A 102 4.27 -1.54 5.07
N CYS A 103 4.83 -1.04 6.16
CA CYS A 103 4.11 -0.34 7.21
C CYS A 103 4.93 0.86 7.70
N ILE A 104 4.56 2.05 7.24
CA ILE A 104 5.22 3.29 7.61
C ILE A 104 4.60 3.79 8.92
N SER A 105 5.32 3.61 10.02
CA SER A 105 4.89 4.03 11.37
C SER A 105 6.07 4.66 12.12
N PRO A 106 6.30 5.98 12.00
CA PRO A 106 7.50 6.62 12.53
C PRO A 106 7.49 6.80 14.06
N LEU A 107 6.31 6.88 14.67
CA LEU A 107 6.15 7.23 16.10
C LEU A 107 5.77 6.04 16.99
N HIS A 108 5.40 4.92 16.39
CA HIS A 108 4.87 3.75 17.09
C HIS A 108 5.40 2.47 16.43
N PRO A 109 5.44 1.32 17.13
CA PRO A 109 5.85 0.06 16.52
C PRO A 109 4.96 -0.33 15.33
N ALA A 110 5.57 -0.58 14.17
CA ALA A 110 4.86 -1.01 12.96
C ALA A 110 4.04 -2.30 13.19
N GLY A 111 4.59 -3.24 13.97
CA GLY A 111 3.93 -4.52 14.30
C GLY A 111 2.51 -4.37 14.84
N THR A 112 2.27 -3.36 15.69
CA THR A 112 0.94 -3.10 16.26
C THR A 112 -0.11 -2.78 15.19
N PHE A 113 0.26 -2.01 14.17
CA PHE A 113 -0.66 -1.68 13.08
C PHE A 113 -0.82 -2.81 12.08
N ILE A 114 0.24 -3.58 11.84
CA ILE A 114 0.20 -4.78 11.02
C ILE A 114 -0.75 -5.82 11.63
N GLU A 115 -0.61 -6.11 12.92
CA GLU A 115 -1.49 -7.04 13.65
C GLU A 115 -2.94 -6.57 13.60
N LYS A 116 -3.18 -5.28 13.91
CA LYS A 116 -4.52 -4.68 13.83
C LYS A 116 -5.11 -4.74 12.43
N PHE A 117 -4.30 -4.54 11.40
CA PHE A 117 -4.72 -4.66 10.01
C PHE A 117 -5.09 -6.11 9.68
N MET A 118 -4.21 -7.06 9.98
CA MET A 118 -4.39 -8.49 9.67
C MET A 118 -5.63 -9.07 10.36
N ALA A 119 -5.87 -8.73 11.63
CA ALA A 119 -7.08 -9.13 12.34
C ALA A 119 -8.35 -8.65 11.60
N SER A 120 -8.40 -7.36 11.25
CA SER A 120 -9.56 -6.82 10.51
C SER A 120 -9.73 -7.38 9.09
N ALA A 121 -8.63 -7.78 8.44
CA ALA A 121 -8.65 -8.38 7.12
C ALA A 121 -9.17 -9.83 7.16
N GLN A 122 -8.89 -10.55 8.24
CA GLN A 122 -9.46 -11.87 8.51
C GLN A 122 -10.96 -11.78 8.83
N ASP A 123 -11.37 -10.82 9.65
CA ASP A 123 -12.78 -10.58 9.98
C ASP A 123 -13.60 -10.23 8.72
N ALA A 124 -13.05 -9.39 7.84
CA ALA A 124 -13.70 -9.04 6.58
C ALA A 124 -13.86 -10.25 5.63
N ARG A 125 -12.99 -11.26 5.72
CA ARG A 125 -13.09 -12.50 4.94
C ARG A 125 -14.05 -13.50 5.54
N ALA A 126 -14.13 -13.56 6.87
CA ALA A 126 -15.05 -14.46 7.56
C ALA A 126 -16.53 -14.05 7.36
N ASN A 127 -16.77 -12.78 7.02
CA ASN A 127 -18.11 -12.19 6.88
C ASN A 127 -18.51 -11.87 5.42
N ALA A 128 -17.70 -12.27 4.43
CA ALA A 128 -17.94 -12.04 2.99
C ALA A 128 -18.35 -13.34 2.29
#